data_AF-A0A7S3H3J4-F1
#
_entry.id   AF-A0A7S3H3J4-F1
#
_cell.length_a   1.000
_cell.length_b   1.000
_cell.length_c   1.000
_cell.angle_alpha   90.00
_cell.angle_beta   90.00
_cell.angle_gamma   90.00
#
_symmetry.space_group_name_H-M   'P 1'
#
loop_
_entity.id
_entity.type
_entity.pdbx_description
1 polymer ?
#
loop_
_entity_poly.entity_id
_entity_poly.type
_entity_poly.pdbx_seq_one_letter_code
_entity_poly.pdbx_strand_id
1 'polypeptide(L)'
;NPITMDFLSKDNLCGQNLLRITSRGSAIIAELLRLSGNIPEVFLGADKINDPEQRKYLSVLFDFQYLQEPDQFEKKINDDVNLLDLDQEFQENHREILVRFYQLFESIWKYQADVAKYTEDVIGGFYIQHSLDNIFQEVEGKQLLCEAVYLFGVMLLLMEERIPGHVREKILIAMYRLNGES
;
A
#
# COMPACT_ATOMS: atom_id res chain seq x y z
N ASN A 1 9.96 -29.30 34.65
CA ASN A 1 9.84 -28.18 33.70
C ASN A 1 8.39 -28.03 33.32
N PRO A 2 7.74 -26.88 33.58
CA PRO A 2 6.45 -26.66 32.96
C PRO A 2 6.69 -26.70 31.45
N ILE A 3 5.82 -27.41 30.74
CA ILE A 3 5.82 -27.45 29.29
C ILE A 3 5.54 -26.01 28.86
N THR A 4 6.59 -25.25 28.52
CA THR A 4 6.44 -23.99 27.79
C THR A 4 5.73 -24.37 26.50
N MET A 5 4.47 -24.00 26.40
CA MET A 5 3.65 -24.25 25.23
C MET A 5 4.32 -23.49 24.09
N ASP A 6 4.79 -24.21 23.07
CA ASP A 6 5.50 -23.63 21.93
C ASP A 6 4.67 -22.47 21.35
N PHE A 7 5.25 -21.26 21.37
CA PHE A 7 4.58 -20.04 20.93
C PHE A 7 4.10 -20.16 19.48
N LEU A 8 4.84 -20.89 18.63
CA LEU A 8 4.53 -21.10 17.22
C LEU A 8 3.79 -22.41 16.95
N SER A 9 3.32 -23.10 18.00
CA SER A 9 2.43 -24.24 17.82
C SER A 9 1.16 -23.83 17.08
N LYS A 10 0.59 -24.76 16.29
CA LYS A 10 -0.61 -24.50 15.48
C LYS A 10 -1.84 -24.16 16.34
N ASP A 11 -1.85 -24.63 17.58
CA ASP A 11 -2.95 -24.40 18.53
C ASP A 11 -2.78 -23.08 19.30
N ASN A 12 -1.61 -22.42 19.20
CA ASN A 12 -1.39 -21.10 19.79
C ASN A 12 -1.83 -19.99 18.82
N LEU A 13 -3.10 -19.59 18.93
CA LEU A 13 -3.66 -18.53 18.10
C LEU A 13 -2.91 -17.19 18.22
N CYS A 14 -2.35 -16.88 19.40
CA CYS A 14 -1.60 -15.65 19.62
C CYS A 14 -0.32 -15.61 18.77
N GLY A 15 0.48 -16.67 18.80
CA GLY A 15 1.68 -16.77 17.99
C GLY A 15 1.39 -16.94 16.50
N GLN A 16 0.38 -17.73 16.13
CA GLN A 16 -0.03 -17.89 14.72
C GLN A 16 -0.48 -16.56 14.09
N ASN A 17 -1.22 -15.72 14.83
CA ASN A 17 -1.64 -14.43 14.31
C ASN A 17 -0.46 -13.49 14.09
N LEU A 18 0.49 -13.43 15.03
CA LEU A 18 1.70 -12.61 14.89
C LEU A 18 2.60 -13.10 13.75
N LEU A 19 2.75 -14.42 13.60
CA LEU A 19 3.48 -15.04 12.49
C LEU A 19 2.81 -14.72 11.14
N ARG A 20 1.48 -14.73 11.08
CA ARG A 20 0.74 -14.36 9.87
C ARG A 20 0.92 -12.88 9.52
N ILE A 21 0.91 -11.99 10.52
CA ILE A 21 1.16 -10.56 10.33
C ILE A 21 2.56 -10.38 9.73
N THR A 22 3.61 -10.86 10.40
CA THR A 22 5.00 -10.75 9.91
C THR A 22 5.17 -11.32 8.49
N SER A 23 4.60 -12.51 8.22
CA SER A 23 4.61 -13.12 6.88
C SER A 23 3.96 -12.23 5.81
N ARG A 24 2.82 -11.61 6.13
CA ARG A 24 2.17 -10.64 5.23
C ARG A 24 3.05 -9.42 5.00
N GLY A 25 3.80 -8.97 6.01
CA GLY A 25 4.70 -7.84 5.88
C GLY A 25 5.79 -8.08 4.85
N SER A 26 6.42 -9.25 4.88
CA SER A 26 7.40 -9.66 3.87
C SER A 26 6.80 -9.71 2.46
N ALA A 27 5.57 -10.20 2.31
CA ALA A 27 4.87 -10.22 1.02
C ALA A 27 4.56 -8.81 0.48
N ILE A 28 4.15 -7.88 1.36
CA ILE A 28 3.90 -6.48 0.98
C ILE A 28 5.19 -5.82 0.49
N ILE A 29 6.32 -6.02 1.17
CA ILE A 29 7.62 -5.48 0.74
C ILE A 29 8.03 -6.04 -0.62
N ALA A 30 7.82 -7.34 -0.86
CA ALA A 30 8.11 -7.95 -2.16
C ALA A 30 7.27 -7.32 -3.28
N GLU A 31 5.97 -7.10 -3.05
CA GLU A 31 5.10 -6.43 -4.03
C GLU A 31 5.48 -4.97 -4.22
N LEU A 32 5.83 -4.24 -3.16
CA LEU A 32 6.31 -2.86 -3.23
C LEU A 32 7.52 -2.76 -4.14
N LEU A 33 8.54 -3.58 -3.91
CA LEU A 33 9.75 -3.59 -4.73
C LEU A 33 9.43 -3.93 -6.18
N ARG A 34 8.57 -4.93 -6.42
CA ARG A 34 8.13 -5.32 -7.76
C ARG A 34 7.41 -4.19 -8.48
N LEU A 35 6.43 -3.56 -7.85
CA LEU A 35 5.66 -2.46 -8.44
C LEU A 35 6.53 -1.21 -8.66
N SER A 36 7.41 -0.89 -7.71
CA SER A 36 8.31 0.26 -7.86
C SER A 36 9.27 0.14 -9.05
N GLY A 37 9.66 -1.08 -9.41
CA GLY A 37 10.47 -1.35 -10.61
C GLY A 37 9.69 -1.29 -11.92
N ASN A 38 8.35 -1.17 -11.86
CA ASN A 38 7.46 -1.18 -13.01
C ASN A 38 6.46 -0.01 -12.99
N ILE A 39 6.86 1.14 -12.42
CA ILE A 39 6.06 2.37 -12.49
C ILE A 39 6.04 2.84 -13.95
N PRO A 40 4.85 3.01 -14.57
CA PRO A 40 4.77 3.55 -15.93
C PRO A 40 5.37 4.95 -16.03
N GLU A 41 6.10 5.23 -17.11
CA GLU A 41 6.87 6.47 -17.27
C GLU A 41 6.02 7.74 -17.15
N VAL A 42 4.76 7.68 -17.58
CA VAL A 42 3.79 8.79 -17.48
C VAL A 42 3.67 9.35 -16.06
N PHE A 43 3.82 8.51 -15.03
CA PHE A 43 3.73 8.96 -13.64
C PHE A 43 5.03 9.60 -13.12
N LEU A 44 6.19 9.32 -13.75
CA LEU A 44 7.52 9.71 -13.27
C LEU A 44 7.87 11.18 -13.56
N GLY A 45 7.15 11.85 -14.45
CA GLY A 45 7.39 13.24 -14.86
C GLY A 45 7.79 13.39 -16.33
N ALA A 46 7.52 14.56 -16.90
CA ALA A 46 7.68 14.82 -18.34
C ALA A 46 9.12 14.62 -18.86
N ASP A 47 10.10 14.90 -18.01
CA ASP A 47 11.53 14.74 -18.29
C ASP A 47 11.98 13.27 -18.33
N LYS A 48 11.20 12.36 -17.74
CA LYS A 48 11.50 10.91 -17.66
C LYS A 48 10.73 10.06 -18.64
N ILE A 49 9.87 10.67 -19.46
CA ILE A 49 9.12 9.97 -20.50
C ILE A 49 9.99 9.87 -21.76
N ASN A 50 10.39 8.63 -22.06
CA ASN A 50 11.16 8.26 -23.25
C ASN A 50 10.24 8.05 -24.46
N ASP A 51 9.07 7.44 -24.24
CA ASP A 51 8.08 7.21 -25.29
C ASP A 51 7.21 8.46 -25.51
N PRO A 52 7.30 9.15 -26.67
CA PRO A 52 6.47 10.31 -26.96
C PRO A 52 4.97 10.04 -26.85
N GLU A 53 4.51 8.82 -27.12
CA GLU A 53 3.10 8.42 -27.00
C GLU A 53 2.61 8.37 -25.55
N GLN A 54 3.51 8.35 -24.56
CA GLN A 54 3.15 8.47 -23.15
C GLN A 54 3.01 9.94 -22.70
N ARG A 55 3.61 10.89 -23.44
CA ARG A 55 3.58 12.32 -23.07
C ARG A 55 2.20 12.94 -23.22
N LYS A 56 1.39 12.45 -24.16
CA LYS A 56 0.02 12.93 -24.37
C LYS A 56 -0.81 12.82 -23.08
N TYR A 57 -0.65 11.74 -22.31
CA TYR A 57 -1.41 11.52 -21.08
C TYR A 57 -1.16 12.55 -19.97
N LEU A 58 -0.08 13.36 -20.06
CA LEU A 58 0.18 14.41 -19.07
C LEU A 58 -0.93 15.47 -19.00
N SER A 59 -1.74 15.64 -20.06
CA SER A 59 -2.85 16.61 -20.05
C SER A 59 -4.07 16.15 -19.25
N VAL A 60 -4.18 14.83 -18.99
CA VAL A 60 -5.30 14.18 -18.29
C VAL A 60 -4.86 13.55 -16.95
N LEU A 61 -3.56 13.56 -16.66
CA LEU A 61 -3.00 13.09 -15.40
C LEU A 61 -2.85 14.22 -14.39
N PHE A 62 -3.63 14.15 -13.31
CA PHE A 62 -3.66 15.18 -12.27
C PHE A 62 -3.00 14.72 -10.97
N ASP A 63 -2.62 15.67 -10.13
CA ASP A 63 -2.12 15.45 -8.77
C ASP A 63 -3.18 15.88 -7.73
N PHE A 64 -2.79 16.01 -6.46
CA PHE A 64 -3.72 16.37 -5.39
C PHE A 64 -4.41 17.73 -5.55
N GLN A 65 -3.97 18.60 -6.45
CA GLN A 65 -4.72 19.83 -6.79
C GLN A 65 -6.12 19.50 -7.33
N TYR A 66 -6.30 18.35 -7.97
CA TYR A 66 -7.60 17.85 -8.41
C TYR A 66 -8.64 17.83 -7.28
N LEU A 67 -8.24 17.45 -6.06
CA LEU A 67 -9.16 17.33 -4.92
C LEU A 67 -9.67 18.69 -4.40
N GLN A 68 -9.01 19.79 -4.77
CA GLN A 68 -9.45 21.13 -4.37
C GLN A 68 -10.60 21.63 -5.26
N GLU A 69 -10.53 21.37 -6.56
CA GLU A 69 -11.45 21.92 -7.55
C GLU A 69 -11.81 20.89 -8.64
N PRO A 70 -12.35 19.71 -8.28
CA PRO A 70 -12.55 18.60 -9.22
C PRO A 70 -13.42 18.99 -10.42
N ASP A 71 -14.47 19.78 -10.19
CA ASP A 71 -15.38 20.26 -11.24
C ASP A 71 -14.66 21.04 -12.35
N GLN A 72 -13.58 21.78 -12.02
CA GLN A 72 -12.83 22.53 -13.03
C GLN A 72 -12.01 21.60 -13.93
N PHE A 73 -11.37 20.59 -13.34
CA PHE A 73 -10.60 19.60 -14.08
C PHE A 73 -11.52 18.74 -14.95
N GLU A 74 -12.63 18.27 -14.40
CA GLU A 74 -13.61 17.46 -15.16
C GLU A 74 -14.27 18.27 -16.25
N LYS A 75 -14.62 19.54 -16.01
CA LYS A 75 -15.14 20.41 -17.08
C LYS A 75 -14.13 20.59 -18.21
N LYS A 76 -12.84 20.78 -17.89
CA LYS A 76 -11.78 20.89 -18.90
C LYS A 76 -11.68 19.64 -19.76
N ILE A 77 -11.79 18.44 -19.18
CA ILE A 77 -11.80 17.18 -19.92
C ILE A 77 -13.05 17.07 -20.80
N ASN A 78 -14.23 17.32 -20.22
CA ASN A 78 -15.51 17.14 -20.90
C ASN A 78 -15.79 18.15 -22.02
N ASP A 79 -15.22 19.36 -21.94
CA ASP A 79 -15.39 20.41 -22.95
C ASP A 79 -14.49 20.20 -24.20
N ASP A 80 -13.53 19.26 -24.16
CA ASP A 80 -12.62 18.95 -25.27
C ASP A 80 -12.68 17.46 -25.63
N VAL A 81 -13.26 17.15 -26.80
CA VAL A 81 -13.42 15.78 -27.32
C VAL A 81 -12.08 15.02 -27.36
N ASN A 82 -10.97 15.69 -27.69
CA ASN A 82 -9.68 15.03 -27.76
C ASN A 82 -9.15 14.66 -26.37
N LEU A 83 -9.43 15.50 -25.35
CA LEU A 83 -9.05 15.20 -23.97
C LEU A 83 -9.93 14.09 -23.39
N LEU A 84 -11.21 14.05 -23.75
CA LEU A 84 -12.12 12.99 -23.35
C LEU A 84 -11.67 11.62 -23.90
N ASP A 85 -11.41 11.53 -25.21
CA ASP A 85 -10.92 10.31 -25.85
C ASP A 85 -9.58 9.86 -25.25
N LEU A 86 -8.69 10.83 -24.96
CA LEU A 86 -7.38 10.56 -24.37
C LEU A 86 -7.46 10.08 -22.92
N ASP A 87 -8.39 10.63 -22.13
CA ASP A 87 -8.62 10.20 -20.75
C ASP A 87 -9.15 8.77 -20.71
N GLN A 88 -10.11 8.44 -21.59
CA GLN A 88 -10.59 7.07 -21.72
C GLN A 88 -9.46 6.11 -22.12
N GLU A 89 -8.66 6.47 -23.12
CA GLU A 89 -7.49 5.69 -23.55
C GLU A 89 -6.50 5.47 -22.39
N PHE A 90 -6.22 6.53 -21.61
CA PHE A 90 -5.35 6.45 -20.44
C PHE A 90 -5.89 5.47 -19.40
N GLN A 91 -7.17 5.60 -19.06
CA GLN A 91 -7.81 4.76 -18.06
C GLN A 91 -7.82 3.29 -18.48
N GLU A 92 -8.16 2.98 -19.73
CA GLU A 92 -8.16 1.62 -20.27
C GLU A 92 -6.76 0.99 -20.22
N ASN A 93 -5.72 1.74 -20.64
CA ASN A 93 -4.35 1.24 -20.71
C ASN A 93 -3.70 1.06 -19.33
N HIS A 94 -4.10 1.84 -18.32
CA HIS A 94 -3.43 1.85 -17.01
C HIS A 94 -4.27 1.26 -15.87
N ARG A 95 -5.53 0.87 -16.12
CA ARG A 95 -6.45 0.32 -15.10
C ARG A 95 -5.82 -0.77 -14.24
N GLU A 96 -5.23 -1.79 -14.86
CA GLU A 96 -4.68 -2.94 -14.12
C GLU A 96 -3.54 -2.52 -13.18
N ILE A 97 -2.59 -1.71 -13.68
CA ILE A 97 -1.44 -1.29 -12.89
C ILE A 97 -1.85 -0.33 -11.76
N LEU A 98 -2.80 0.57 -12.04
CA LEU A 98 -3.37 1.49 -11.06
C LEU A 98 -4.06 0.74 -9.91
N VAL A 99 -4.88 -0.28 -10.23
CA VAL A 99 -5.53 -1.14 -9.22
C VAL A 99 -4.50 -1.84 -8.33
N ARG A 100 -3.41 -2.33 -8.92
CA ARG A 100 -2.33 -2.99 -8.17
C ARG A 100 -1.58 -2.05 -7.23
N PHE A 101 -1.29 -0.82 -7.65
CA PHE A 101 -0.71 0.19 -6.76
C PHE A 101 -1.66 0.57 -5.63
N TYR A 102 -2.95 0.72 -5.91
CA TYR A 102 -3.94 1.00 -4.87
C TYR A 102 -3.99 -0.14 -3.83
N GLN A 103 -4.04 -1.40 -4.29
CA GLN A 103 -4.00 -2.57 -3.40
C GLN A 103 -2.72 -2.63 -2.57
N LEU A 104 -1.57 -2.21 -3.13
CA LEU A 104 -0.32 -2.09 -2.36
C LEU A 104 -0.45 -1.05 -1.23
N PHE A 105 -0.88 0.17 -1.54
CA PHE A 105 -1.03 1.24 -0.55
C PHE A 105 -2.04 0.85 0.54
N GLU A 106 -3.16 0.26 0.13
CA GLU A 106 -4.16 -0.25 1.05
C GLU A 106 -3.59 -1.36 1.94
N SER A 107 -2.77 -2.27 1.38
CA SER A 107 -2.14 -3.35 2.14
C SER A 107 -1.16 -2.83 3.20
N ILE A 108 -0.41 -1.77 2.90
CA ILE A 108 0.49 -1.11 3.87
C ILE A 108 -0.34 -0.50 5.02
N TRP A 109 -1.44 0.19 4.70
CA TRP A 109 -2.33 0.74 5.73
C TRP A 109 -3.01 -0.35 6.57
N LYS A 110 -3.48 -1.43 5.94
CA LYS A 110 -4.06 -2.58 6.65
C LYS A 110 -3.02 -3.26 7.54
N TYR A 111 -1.77 -3.36 7.10
CA TYR A 111 -0.70 -3.96 7.89
C TYR A 111 -0.52 -3.26 9.23
N GLN A 112 -0.41 -1.93 9.26
CA GLN A 112 -0.26 -1.22 10.53
C GLN A 112 -1.51 -1.34 11.41
N ALA A 113 -2.70 -1.36 10.81
CA ALA A 113 -3.95 -1.53 11.55
C ALA A 113 -4.01 -2.92 12.19
N ASP A 114 -3.56 -3.96 11.47
CA ASP A 114 -3.49 -5.33 11.98
C ASP A 114 -2.47 -5.47 13.12
N VAL A 115 -1.31 -4.80 13.02
CA VAL A 115 -0.30 -4.77 14.10
C VAL A 115 -0.84 -4.06 15.35
N ALA A 116 -1.49 -2.90 15.18
CA ALA A 116 -2.11 -2.16 16.26
C ALA A 116 -3.21 -3.00 16.92
N LYS A 117 -4.09 -3.59 16.12
CA LYS A 117 -5.18 -4.44 16.61
C LYS A 117 -4.66 -5.67 17.36
N TYR A 118 -3.64 -6.35 16.83
CA TYR A 118 -3.01 -7.47 17.52
C TYR A 118 -2.49 -7.06 18.90
N THR A 119 -1.82 -5.91 18.97
CA THR A 119 -1.26 -5.37 20.23
C THR A 119 -2.38 -5.05 21.23
N GLU A 120 -3.45 -4.40 20.77
CA GLU A 120 -4.65 -4.13 21.58
C GLU A 120 -5.29 -5.42 22.10
N ASP A 121 -5.41 -6.45 21.26
CA ASP A 121 -6.01 -7.73 21.63
C ASP A 121 -5.17 -8.46 22.70
N VAL A 122 -3.83 -8.40 22.61
CA VAL A 122 -2.94 -8.94 23.65
C VAL A 122 -3.10 -8.17 24.97
N ILE A 123 -3.08 -6.84 24.93
CA ILE A 123 -3.22 -5.99 26.13
C ILE A 123 -4.61 -6.17 26.76
N GLY A 124 -5.66 -6.27 25.93
CA GLY A 124 -7.04 -6.46 26.34
C GLY A 124 -7.37 -7.88 26.83
N GLY A 125 -6.40 -8.80 26.83
CA GLY A 125 -6.58 -10.16 27.33
C GLY A 125 -7.42 -11.06 26.41
N PHE A 126 -7.59 -10.72 25.13
CA PHE A 126 -8.26 -11.57 24.14
C PHE A 126 -7.58 -12.94 24.06
N TYR A 127 -6.24 -12.95 24.11
CA TYR A 127 -5.45 -14.16 24.25
C TYR A 127 -5.24 -14.47 25.74
N ILE A 128 -6.21 -15.16 26.37
CA ILE A 128 -6.30 -15.37 27.83
C ILE A 128 -4.97 -15.78 28.50
N GLN A 129 -4.14 -16.57 27.82
CA GLN A 129 -2.87 -17.10 28.36
C GLN A 129 -1.64 -16.22 28.06
N HIS A 130 -1.79 -15.14 27.30
CA HIS A 130 -0.70 -14.31 26.82
C HIS A 130 -0.86 -12.85 27.25
N SER A 131 0.25 -12.28 27.71
CA SER A 131 0.45 -10.85 27.90
C SER A 131 1.66 -10.42 27.08
N LEU A 132 1.86 -9.11 26.87
CA LEU A 132 3.07 -8.61 26.22
C LEU A 132 4.33 -9.08 26.97
N ASP A 133 4.32 -9.00 28.31
CA ASP A 133 5.45 -9.45 29.13
C ASP A 133 5.81 -10.91 28.85
N ASN A 134 4.81 -11.80 28.81
CA ASN A 134 5.04 -13.22 28.53
C ASN A 134 5.58 -13.43 27.11
N ILE A 135 5.02 -12.74 26.11
CA ILE A 135 5.49 -12.83 24.72
C ILE A 135 6.95 -12.35 24.60
N PHE A 136 7.34 -11.32 25.36
CA PHE A 136 8.72 -10.82 25.37
C PHE A 136 9.72 -11.75 26.06
N GLN A 137 9.27 -12.64 26.95
CA GLN A 137 10.12 -13.68 27.54
C GLN A 137 10.40 -14.82 26.55
N GLU A 138 9.46 -15.11 25.64
CA GLU A 138 9.62 -16.10 24.58
C GLU A 138 10.52 -15.57 23.45
N VAL A 139 11.42 -16.42 22.95
CA VAL A 139 12.41 -16.01 21.94
C VAL A 139 11.75 -15.66 20.61
N GLU A 140 10.83 -16.51 20.17
CA GLU A 140 10.05 -16.33 18.95
C GLU A 140 9.10 -15.15 19.08
N GLY A 141 8.48 -14.99 20.25
CA GLY A 141 7.54 -13.90 20.54
C GLY A 141 8.18 -12.52 20.43
N LYS A 142 9.28 -12.29 21.15
CA LYS A 142 10.00 -11.01 21.09
C LYS A 142 10.57 -10.73 19.71
N GLN A 143 11.05 -11.76 18.99
CA GLN A 143 11.57 -11.60 17.65
C GLN A 143 10.45 -11.12 16.71
N LEU A 144 9.32 -11.82 16.66
CA LEU A 144 8.24 -11.49 15.73
C LEU A 144 7.56 -10.16 16.04
N LEU A 145 7.44 -9.78 17.32
CA LEU A 145 6.93 -8.46 17.72
C LEU A 145 7.82 -7.33 17.19
N CYS A 146 9.13 -7.44 17.41
CA CYS A 146 10.10 -6.48 16.91
C CYS A 146 10.12 -6.45 15.38
N GLU A 147 10.06 -7.63 14.76
CA GLU A 147 10.04 -7.78 13.30
C GLU A 147 8.81 -7.13 12.68
N ALA A 148 7.62 -7.25 13.29
CA ALA A 148 6.41 -6.62 12.77
C ALA A 148 6.53 -5.08 12.68
N VAL A 149 7.08 -4.45 13.71
CA VAL A 149 7.32 -2.99 13.71
C VAL A 149 8.43 -2.62 12.73
N TYR A 150 9.50 -3.41 12.67
CA TYR A 150 10.60 -3.21 11.73
C TYR A 150 10.13 -3.27 10.27
N LEU A 151 9.33 -4.29 9.92
CA LEU A 151 8.79 -4.46 8.58
C LEU A 151 7.91 -3.27 8.17
N PHE A 152 7.07 -2.75 9.08
CA PHE A 152 6.30 -1.54 8.79
C PHE A 152 7.21 -0.34 8.49
N GLY A 153 8.25 -0.14 9.29
CA GLY A 153 9.24 0.92 9.05
C GLY A 153 9.91 0.76 7.68
N VAL A 154 10.30 -0.45 7.31
CA VAL A 154 10.87 -0.76 5.98
C VAL A 154 9.87 -0.46 4.86
N MET A 155 8.59 -0.80 5.01
CA MET A 155 7.56 -0.45 4.02
C MET A 155 7.47 1.06 3.79
N LEU A 156 7.45 1.86 4.88
CA LEU A 156 7.35 3.31 4.78
C LEU A 156 8.59 3.92 4.12
N LEU A 157 9.79 3.47 4.51
CA LEU A 157 11.05 3.95 3.93
C LEU A 157 11.17 3.59 2.45
N LEU A 158 10.87 2.35 2.08
CA LEU A 158 10.90 1.90 0.69
C LEU A 158 9.84 2.60 -0.15
N MET A 159 8.64 2.83 0.39
CA MET A 159 7.60 3.57 -0.31
C MET A 159 8.08 4.99 -0.65
N GLU A 160 8.69 5.70 0.30
CA GLU A 160 9.23 7.04 0.07
C GLU A 160 10.39 7.04 -0.94
N GLU A 161 11.34 6.11 -0.79
CA GLU A 161 12.53 6.03 -1.64
C GLU A 161 12.18 5.63 -3.09
N ARG A 162 11.24 4.70 -3.25
CA ARG A 162 11.00 4.01 -4.53
C ARG A 162 9.78 4.51 -5.27
N ILE A 163 8.83 5.13 -4.58
CA ILE A 163 7.60 5.69 -5.15
C ILE A 163 7.46 7.13 -4.65
N PRO A 164 8.14 8.10 -5.31
CA PRO A 164 8.17 9.49 -4.87
C PRO A 164 6.76 10.08 -4.64
N GLY A 165 6.63 11.05 -3.74
CA GLY A 165 5.34 11.69 -3.39
C GLY A 165 4.49 12.05 -4.61
N HIS A 166 5.02 12.85 -5.53
CA HIS A 166 4.33 13.27 -6.75
C HIS A 166 3.83 12.10 -7.64
N VAL A 167 4.54 10.96 -7.63
CA VAL A 167 4.11 9.75 -8.35
C VAL A 167 2.92 9.12 -7.65
N ARG A 168 2.98 8.98 -6.33
CA ARG A 168 1.88 8.43 -5.51
C ARG A 168 0.62 9.27 -5.65
N GLU A 169 0.76 10.60 -5.62
CA GLU A 169 -0.35 11.53 -5.80
C GLU A 169 -1.08 11.28 -7.12
N LYS A 170 -0.34 11.26 -8.23
CA LYS A 170 -0.89 11.00 -9.57
C LYS A 170 -1.57 9.65 -9.68
N ILE A 171 -0.96 8.59 -9.13
CA ILE A 171 -1.55 7.25 -9.11
C ILE A 171 -2.86 7.24 -8.32
N LEU A 172 -2.88 7.87 -7.14
CA LEU A 172 -4.08 7.93 -6.29
C LEU A 172 -5.21 8.70 -6.95
N ILE A 173 -4.91 9.81 -7.62
CA ILE A 173 -5.92 10.62 -8.32
C ILE A 173 -6.43 9.90 -9.57
N ALA A 174 -5.55 9.28 -10.35
CA ALA A 174 -5.96 8.44 -11.46
C ALA A 174 -6.90 7.31 -11.01
N MET A 175 -6.59 6.64 -9.88
CA MET A 175 -7.47 5.63 -9.28
C MET A 175 -8.78 6.20 -8.76
N TYR A 176 -8.75 7.39 -8.16
CA TYR A 176 -9.95 8.06 -7.67
C TYR A 176 -10.92 8.36 -8.80
N ARG A 177 -10.42 8.93 -9.91
CA ARG A 177 -11.21 9.25 -11.11
C ARG A 177 -11.78 7.98 -11.75
N LEU A 178 -10.95 6.94 -11.89
CA LEU A 178 -11.36 5.62 -12.39
C LEU A 178 -12.54 4.99 -11.62
N ASN A 179 -12.61 5.22 -10.31
CA ASN A 179 -13.67 4.69 -9.45
C ASN A 179 -14.89 5.63 -9.32
N GLY A 180 -14.72 6.93 -9.58
CA GLY A 180 -15.78 7.94 -9.54
C GLY A 180 -16.68 7.95 -10.78
N GLU A 181 -16.24 7.30 -11.87
CA GLU A 181 -17.02 7.09 -13.10
C GLU A 181 -17.90 5.82 -13.07
N SER A 182 -18.06 5.18 -11.90
CA SER A 182 -18.90 3.99 -11.67
C SER A 182 -20.20 4.28 -10.94
#